data_AF-H3C990-F1
#
_entry.id   AF-H3C990-F1
#
_cell.length_a   1.000
_cell.length_b   1.000
_cell.length_c   1.000
_cell.angle_alpha   90.00
_cell.angle_beta   90.00
_cell.angle_gamma   90.00
#
_symmetry.space_group_name_H-M   'P 1'
#
loop_
_entity.id
_entity.type
_entity.pdbx_description
1 polymer ?
#
loop_
_entity_poly.entity_id
_entity_poly.type
_entity_poly.pdbx_seq_one_letter_code
_entity_poly.pdbx_strand_id
1 'polypeptide(L)'
;TLLKQIYTELYITEGQSEEVNTQHEVRQLERISKKSLQDTPIRCQDIFKAFSEQQKKIRVVLTNGVAGVGKTFSVQKFSLDWAEGLENQDLSLVLLLSFRELN
;
A
#
# COMPACT_ATOMS: atom_id res chain seq x y z
N THR A 1 15.30 -13.97 -6.60
CA THR A 1 15.64 -12.83 -7.48
C THR A 1 16.48 -11.80 -6.72
N LEU A 2 17.13 -10.83 -7.39
CA LEU A 2 17.85 -9.75 -6.69
C LEU A 2 16.95 -9.01 -5.71
N LEU A 3 15.70 -8.74 -6.11
CA LEU A 3 14.67 -8.11 -5.28
C LEU A 3 14.53 -8.81 -3.91
N LYS A 4 14.53 -10.14 -3.88
CA LYS A 4 14.43 -10.92 -2.62
C LYS A 4 15.60 -10.69 -1.66
N GLN A 5 16.79 -10.42 -2.19
CA GLN A 5 17.99 -10.19 -1.38
C GLN A 5 18.05 -8.76 -0.83
N ILE A 6 17.46 -7.80 -1.53
CA ILE A 6 17.55 -6.37 -1.18
C ILE A 6 16.25 -5.81 -0.59
N TYR A 7 15.17 -6.58 -0.56
CA TYR A 7 13.89 -6.13 -0.06
C TYR A 7 13.93 -5.94 1.46
N THR A 8 13.59 -4.73 1.89
CA THR A 8 13.32 -4.40 3.29
C THR A 8 11.82 -4.09 3.41
N GLU A 9 11.18 -4.59 4.46
CA GLU A 9 9.75 -4.40 4.66
C GLU A 9 9.41 -2.92 4.82
N LEU A 10 8.42 -2.47 4.05
CA LEU A 10 7.91 -1.10 4.13
C LEU A 10 6.88 -1.00 5.25
N TYR A 11 6.94 0.09 6.00
CA TYR A 11 5.91 0.45 6.97
C TYR A 11 4.73 1.10 6.24
N ILE A 12 3.69 0.30 5.98
CA ILE A 12 2.47 0.74 5.29
C ILE A 12 1.38 0.89 6.34
N THR A 13 0.58 1.94 6.26
CA THR A 13 -0.55 2.20 7.17
C THR A 13 -1.81 2.52 6.37
N GLU A 14 -2.97 2.39 7.01
CA GLU A 14 -4.24 2.78 6.38
C GLU A 14 -4.24 4.30 6.16
N GLY A 15 -4.47 4.73 4.92
CA GLY A 15 -4.63 6.14 4.62
C GLY A 15 -5.92 6.67 5.24
N GLN A 16 -5.86 7.79 5.96
CA GLN A 16 -7.08 8.52 6.30
C GLN A 16 -7.74 8.96 4.98
N SER A 17 -9.05 8.73 4.84
CA SER A 17 -9.87 9.28 3.75
C SER A 17 -9.80 10.81 3.80
N GLU A 18 -8.80 11.42 3.19
CA GLU A 18 -8.72 12.88 3.05
C GLU A 18 -9.59 13.32 1.87
N GLU A 19 -10.62 14.11 2.17
CA GLU A 19 -11.18 15.08 1.24
C GLU A 19 -10.03 15.82 0.53
N VAL A 20 -10.13 15.86 -0.79
CA VAL A 20 -9.07 16.11 -1.80
C VAL A 20 -8.53 17.56 -1.77
N ASN A 21 -8.55 18.28 -0.64
CA ASN A 21 -8.24 19.71 -0.62
C ASN A 21 -7.53 20.22 0.67
N THR A 22 -6.32 19.72 0.93
CA THR A 22 -5.45 20.22 2.02
C THR A 22 -4.02 20.47 1.54
N GLN A 23 -3.86 21.41 0.59
CA GLN A 23 -2.58 21.84 0.01
C GLN A 23 -1.61 22.57 0.97
N HIS A 24 -1.87 22.65 2.27
CA HIS A 24 -0.96 23.34 3.21
C HIS A 24 -0.46 22.42 4.32
N GLU A 25 0.85 22.22 4.32
CA GLU A 25 1.65 21.45 5.29
C GLU A 25 1.37 21.83 6.76
N VAL A 26 0.97 23.07 7.02
CA VAL A 26 0.68 23.60 8.37
C VAL A 26 -0.58 22.98 9.00
N ARG A 27 -1.63 22.69 8.21
CA ARG A 27 -2.86 22.03 8.73
C ARG A 27 -2.68 20.52 8.93
N GLN A 28 -1.62 19.93 8.39
CA GLN A 28 -1.29 18.52 8.56
C GLN A 28 -0.76 18.27 9.98
N LEU A 29 0.17 19.10 10.47
CA LEU A 29 0.76 18.98 11.82
C LEU A 29 -0.29 19.10 12.95
N GLU A 30 -1.27 19.99 12.81
CA GLU A 30 -2.33 20.18 13.80
C GLU A 30 -3.32 19.00 13.88
N ARG A 31 -3.55 18.26 12.78
CA ARG A 31 -4.37 17.05 12.77
C ARG A 31 -3.60 15.82 13.25
N ILE A 32 -2.32 15.70 12.87
CA ILE A 32 -1.42 14.64 13.33
C ILE A 32 -1.32 14.64 14.86
N SER A 33 -1.24 15.83 15.46
CA SER A 33 -1.18 15.99 16.93
C SER A 33 -2.46 15.54 17.67
N LYS A 34 -3.64 15.54 17.02
CA LYS A 34 -4.93 15.22 17.66
C LYS A 34 -5.36 13.76 17.49
N LYS A 35 -4.77 13.02 16.57
CA LYS A 35 -5.02 11.59 16.36
C LYS A 35 -3.76 10.79 16.65
N SER A 36 -3.44 10.65 17.94
CA SER A 36 -2.78 9.44 18.43
C SER A 36 -3.76 8.25 18.30
N LEU A 37 -4.16 7.91 17.07
CA LEU A 37 -4.78 6.64 16.77
C LEU A 37 -3.63 5.73 16.35
N GLN A 38 -3.51 4.60 17.01
CA GLN A 38 -2.49 3.58 16.77
C GLN A 38 -2.47 3.23 15.28
N ASP A 39 -1.49 3.76 14.54
CA ASP A 39 -1.30 3.42 13.13
C ASP A 39 -1.00 1.92 13.06
N THR A 40 -2.00 1.14 12.66
CA THR A 40 -1.84 -0.31 12.56
C THR A 40 -1.08 -0.61 11.28
N PRO A 41 0.13 -1.19 11.37
CA PRO A 41 0.89 -1.53 10.18
C PRO A 41 0.15 -2.58 9.36
N ILE A 42 0.12 -2.36 8.05
CA ILE A 42 -0.46 -3.25 7.05
C ILE A 42 0.69 -3.96 6.36
N ARG A 43 0.69 -5.29 6.38
CA ARG A 43 1.66 -6.07 5.61
C ARG A 43 1.27 -6.00 4.13
N CYS A 44 2.27 -5.98 3.24
CA CYS A 44 2.01 -5.85 1.80
C CYS A 44 1.08 -6.95 1.23
N GLN A 45 1.12 -8.15 1.81
CA GLN A 45 0.26 -9.29 1.43
C GLN A 45 -1.19 -9.17 1.94
N ASP A 46 -1.46 -8.25 2.86
CA ASP A 46 -2.77 -8.09 3.50
C ASP A 46 -3.54 -6.88 2.95
N ILE A 47 -2.99 -6.16 1.95
CA ILE A 47 -3.55 -4.89 1.44
C ILE A 47 -4.98 -5.00 0.87
N PHE A 48 -5.39 -6.19 0.43
CA PHE A 48 -6.76 -6.45 -0.06
C PHE A 48 -7.66 -7.12 1.00
N LYS A 49 -7.11 -7.47 2.17
CA LYS A 49 -7.87 -8.09 3.25
C LYS A 49 -8.58 -7.00 4.04
N ALA A 50 -9.85 -7.22 4.33
CA ALA A 50 -10.63 -6.31 5.14
C ALA A 50 -10.13 -6.35 6.59
N PHE A 51 -9.99 -5.17 7.23
CA PHE A 51 -9.56 -5.06 8.63
C PHE A 51 -10.64 -5.48 9.63
N SER A 52 -11.90 -5.57 9.19
CA SER A 52 -12.99 -6.15 9.97
C SER A 52 -13.96 -6.91 9.08
N GLU A 53 -14.63 -7.93 9.64
CA GLU A 53 -15.65 -8.73 8.92
C GLU A 53 -16.86 -7.90 8.44
N GLN A 54 -17.03 -6.70 9.00
CA GLN A 54 -18.10 -5.77 8.64
C GLN A 54 -17.76 -4.92 7.42
N GLN A 55 -16.48 -4.85 7.02
CA GLN A 55 -16.06 -4.09 5.84
C GLN A 55 -16.34 -4.89 4.56
N LYS A 56 -16.88 -4.19 3.55
CA LYS A 56 -17.04 -4.75 2.20
C LYS A 56 -15.67 -5.18 1.66
N LYS A 57 -15.67 -6.25 0.85
CA LYS A 57 -14.47 -6.71 0.13
C LYS A 57 -13.77 -5.54 -0.58
N ILE A 58 -12.50 -5.31 -0.25
CA ILE A 58 -11.66 -4.28 -0.86
C ILE A 58 -11.42 -4.66 -2.33
N ARG A 59 -11.75 -3.75 -3.24
CA ARG A 59 -11.56 -3.94 -4.70
C ARG A 59 -10.43 -3.11 -5.27
N VAL A 60 -10.12 -1.99 -4.63
CA VAL A 60 -9.12 -1.01 -5.10
C VAL A 60 -8.33 -0.54 -3.89
N VAL A 61 -7.01 -0.50 -4.04
CA VAL A 61 -6.07 0.07 -3.08
C VAL A 61 -5.29 1.17 -3.79
N LEU A 62 -5.19 2.35 -3.17
CA LEU A 62 -4.33 3.44 -3.63
C LEU A 62 -3.20 3.62 -2.63
N THR A 63 -1.96 3.39 -3.06
CA THR A 63 -0.78 3.66 -2.22
C THR A 63 -0.34 5.10 -2.42
N ASN A 64 -0.43 5.89 -1.35
CA ASN A 64 0.04 7.27 -1.35
C ASN A 64 1.38 7.38 -0.59
N GLY A 65 2.21 8.34 -1.00
CA GLY A 65 3.50 8.60 -0.34
C GLY A 65 4.42 9.44 -1.22
N VAL A 66 5.49 9.97 -0.62
CA VAL A 66 6.48 10.81 -1.32
C VAL A 66 7.25 10.04 -2.40
N ALA A 67 7.93 10.76 -3.28
CA ALA A 67 8.80 10.15 -4.29
C ALA A 67 9.91 9.32 -3.61
N GLY A 68 10.27 8.19 -4.20
CA GLY A 68 11.34 7.31 -3.68
C GLY A 68 10.99 6.45 -2.47
N VAL A 69 9.83 6.63 -1.81
CA VAL A 69 9.46 5.89 -0.59
C VAL A 69 9.21 4.37 -0.78
N GLY A 70 9.27 3.87 -2.02
CA GLY A 70 9.12 2.44 -2.31
C GLY A 70 7.75 2.01 -2.84
N LYS A 71 6.88 2.92 -3.30
CA LYS A 71 5.56 2.57 -3.87
C LYS A 71 5.62 1.55 -5.03
N THR A 72 6.52 1.75 -5.99
CA THR A 72 6.71 0.78 -7.09
C THR A 72 7.37 -0.51 -6.59
N PHE A 73 8.23 -0.39 -5.58
CA PHE A 73 8.97 -1.52 -5.01
C PHE A 73 8.06 -2.49 -4.25
N SER A 74 7.02 -1.99 -3.56
CA SER A 74 6.00 -2.84 -2.95
C SER A 74 5.14 -3.58 -3.97
N VAL A 75 4.78 -2.94 -5.09
CA VAL A 75 4.07 -3.60 -6.21
C VAL A 75 4.91 -4.75 -6.78
N GLN A 76 6.22 -4.53 -6.94
CA GLN A 76 7.14 -5.58 -7.38
C GLN A 76 7.26 -6.71 -6.36
N LYS A 77 7.33 -6.41 -5.06
CA LYS A 77 7.39 -7.43 -4.00
C LYS A 77 6.13 -8.28 -3.97
N PHE A 78 4.96 -7.65 -3.96
CA PHE A 78 3.67 -8.34 -4.02
C PHE A 78 3.60 -9.31 -5.19
N SER A 79 4.02 -8.84 -6.37
CA SER A 79 3.99 -9.65 -7.59
C SER A 79 5.01 -10.79 -7.58
N LEU A 80 6.20 -10.55 -6.99
CA LEU A 80 7.21 -11.60 -6.83
C LEU A 80 6.71 -12.71 -5.89
N ASP A 81 6.12 -12.36 -4.75
CA ASP A 81 5.61 -13.34 -3.80
C ASP A 81 4.47 -14.15 -4.39
N TRP A 82 3.59 -13.51 -5.15
CA TRP A 82 2.54 -14.20 -5.90
C TRP A 82 3.12 -15.16 -6.94
N ALA A 83 4.10 -14.71 -7.74
CA ALA A 83 4.72 -15.54 -8.78
C ALA A 83 5.52 -16.72 -8.21
N GLU A 84 6.12 -16.56 -7.02
CA GLU A 84 6.83 -17.63 -6.31
C GLU A 84 5.89 -18.56 -5.51
N GLY A 85 4.57 -18.31 -5.51
CA GLY A 85 3.59 -19.14 -4.80
C GLY A 85 3.55 -18.93 -3.29
N LEU A 86 4.17 -17.86 -2.79
CA LEU A 86 4.35 -17.62 -1.36
C LEU A 86 3.12 -16.98 -0.71
N GLU A 87 2.47 -16.05 -1.41
CA GLU A 87 1.36 -15.25 -0.88
C GLU A 87 0.30 -14.98 -1.97
N ASN A 88 -0.90 -14.56 -1.56
CA ASN A 88 -1.99 -14.11 -2.45
C ASN A 88 -2.42 -15.14 -3.52
N GLN A 89 -2.31 -16.43 -3.23
CA GLN A 89 -2.69 -17.52 -4.16
C GLN A 89 -4.20 -17.65 -4.37
N ASP A 90 -5.00 -16.89 -3.62
CA ASP A 90 -6.43 -16.67 -3.91
C ASP A 90 -6.65 -15.84 -5.19
N LEU A 91 -5.61 -15.14 -5.69
CA LEU A 91 -5.63 -14.44 -6.96
C LEU A 91 -5.21 -15.36 -8.11
N SER A 92 -6.12 -15.58 -9.06
CA SER A 92 -5.84 -16.40 -10.25
C SER A 92 -4.91 -15.72 -11.26
N LEU A 93 -4.81 -14.39 -11.25
CA LEU A 93 -4.02 -13.62 -12.21
C LEU A 93 -3.56 -12.30 -11.58
N VAL A 94 -2.28 -11.97 -11.78
CA VAL A 94 -1.70 -10.65 -11.48
C VAL A 94 -1.14 -10.06 -12.77
N LEU A 95 -1.58 -8.84 -13.10
CA LEU A 95 -1.10 -8.08 -14.26
C LEU A 95 -0.39 -6.82 -13.78
N LEU A 96 0.88 -6.68 -14.16
CA LEU A 96 1.70 -5.51 -13.88
C LEU A 96 1.59 -4.51 -15.03
N LEU A 97 1.14 -3.30 -14.74
CA LEU A 97 1.03 -2.21 -15.70
C LEU A 97 1.94 -1.05 -15.31
N SER A 98 2.77 -0.60 -16.25
CA SER A 98 3.58 0.60 -16.11
C SER A 98 2.86 1.78 -16.74
N PHE A 99 2.32 2.70 -15.93
CA PHE A 99 1.69 3.91 -16.46
C PHE A 99 2.65 4.80 -17.27
N ARG A 100 3.96 4.69 -17.03
CA ARG A 100 4.95 5.37 -17.85
C ARG A 100 5.03 4.81 -19.27
N GLU A 101 4.84 3.51 -19.43
CA GLU A 101 4.91 2.83 -20.74
C GLU A 101 3.58 2.85 -21.49
N LEU A 102 2.47 3.02 -20.77
CA LEU A 102 1.12 3.09 -21.35
C LEU A 102 0.75 4.48 -21.88
N ASN A 103 1.48 5.53 -21.50
CA ASN A 103 1.29 6.91 -21.96
C ASN A 103 2.25 7.24 -23.10
#